data_AF-A0A644ZGD2-F1
#
_entry.id   AF-A0A644ZGD2-F1
#
_cell.length_a   1.000
_cell.length_b   1.000
_cell.length_c   1.000
_cell.angle_alpha   90.00
_cell.angle_beta   90.00
_cell.angle_gamma   90.00
#
_symmetry.space_group_name_H-M   'P 1'
#
loop_
_entity.id
_entity.type
_entity.pdbx_description
1 polymer ?
#
loop_
_entity_poly.entity_id
_entity_poly.type
_entity_poly.pdbx_seq_one_letter_code
_entity_poly.pdbx_strand_id
1 'polypeptide(L)'
;MGIPILLGVEGQALSIVEGFQAGVGFIPEDGKDMLNKLLALKADKELFRRIGVNCLALAKAYDRTMLAEKMRRVLHESTQTERT
;
A
#
# COMPACT_ATOMS: atom_id res chain seq x y z
N MET A 1 -9.89 3.32 -4.33
CA MET A 1 -10.79 4.09 -3.43
C MET A 1 -9.92 4.79 -2.40
N GLY A 2 -10.08 6.09 -2.17
CA GLY A 2 -9.21 6.91 -1.31
C GLY A 2 -9.52 6.75 0.19
N ILE A 3 -9.61 5.51 0.67
CA ILE A 3 -9.98 5.17 2.04
C ILE A 3 -8.71 4.74 2.79
N PRO A 4 -8.38 5.34 3.94
CA PRO A 4 -7.24 4.93 4.76
C PRO A 4 -7.22 3.44 5.10
N ILE A 5 -6.03 2.84 5.05
CA ILE A 5 -5.82 1.41 5.34
C ILE A 5 -5.47 1.25 6.83
N LEU A 6 -6.11 0.29 7.50
CA LEU A 6 -5.72 -0.18 8.83
C LEU A 6 -5.27 -1.63 8.68
N LEU A 7 -3.98 -1.91 8.87
CA LEU A 7 -3.37 -3.18 8.47
C LEU A 7 -2.78 -3.93 9.68
N GLY A 8 -3.25 -5.16 9.90
CA GLY A 8 -2.81 -6.04 10.99
C GLY A 8 -1.89 -7.17 10.54
N VAL A 9 -1.06 -6.93 9.53
CA VAL A 9 -0.08 -7.91 9.04
C VAL A 9 1.28 -7.25 8.87
N GLU A 10 2.33 -7.98 9.19
CA GLU A 10 3.71 -7.53 9.03
C GLU A 10 4.25 -7.76 7.61
N GLY A 11 5.46 -7.28 7.36
CA GLY A 11 6.22 -7.55 6.13
C GLY A 11 5.94 -6.57 4.99
N GLN A 12 5.91 -7.09 3.76
CA GLN A 12 5.90 -6.25 2.56
C GLN A 12 4.64 -5.40 2.44
N ALA A 13 3.47 -5.94 2.81
CA ALA A 13 2.22 -5.20 2.73
C ALA A 13 2.24 -3.94 3.63
N LEU A 14 2.75 -4.07 4.86
CA LEU A 14 2.93 -2.95 5.78
C LEU A 14 3.93 -1.93 5.23
N SER A 15 5.08 -2.41 4.73
CA SER A 15 6.12 -1.55 4.14
C SER A 15 5.58 -0.71 2.97
N ILE A 16 4.69 -1.27 2.14
CA ILE A 16 4.05 -0.55 1.04
C ILE A 16 3.10 0.53 1.59
N VAL A 17 2.25 0.18 2.56
CA VAL A 17 1.29 1.14 3.15
C VAL A 17 2.02 2.31 3.82
N GLU A 18 3.07 2.02 4.58
CA GLU A 18 3.90 3.03 5.27
C GLU A 18 4.70 3.88 4.28
N GLY A 19 5.30 3.26 3.25
CA GLY A 19 6.08 3.95 2.23
C GLY A 19 5.26 4.98 1.44
N PHE A 20 3.98 4.72 1.23
CA PHE A 20 3.05 5.67 0.62
C PHE A 20 2.32 6.55 1.64
N GLN A 21 2.51 6.33 2.94
CA GLN A 21 1.72 6.99 4.00
C GLN A 21 0.21 6.86 3.76
N ALA A 22 -0.21 5.67 3.31
CA ALA A 22 -1.58 5.36 2.87
C ALA A 22 -2.41 4.63 3.94
N GLY A 23 -1.91 4.55 5.16
CA GLY A 23 -2.57 3.86 6.25
C GLY A 23 -1.71 3.76 7.51
N VAL A 24 -2.16 2.93 8.44
CA VAL A 24 -1.52 2.70 9.73
C VAL A 24 -1.48 1.19 9.99
N GLY A 25 -0.31 0.70 10.41
CA GLY A 25 -0.16 -0.65 10.90
C GLY A 25 -0.58 -0.78 12.36
N PHE A 26 -1.15 -1.93 12.72
CA PHE A 26 -1.35 -2.34 14.11
C PHE A 26 -0.73 -3.72 14.34
N ILE A 27 -0.46 -4.04 15.61
CA ILE A 27 0.14 -5.34 15.99
C ILE A 27 -0.83 -6.48 15.63
N PRO A 28 -0.40 -7.49 14.85
CA PRO A 28 -1.26 -8.62 14.51
C PRO A 28 -1.88 -9.27 15.74
N GLU A 29 -3.17 -9.60 15.65
CA GLU A 29 -3.96 -10.21 16.74
C GLU A 29 -4.08 -9.35 18.03
N ASP A 30 -3.62 -8.10 18.03
CA ASP A 30 -3.82 -7.16 19.14
C ASP A 30 -5.04 -6.26 18.89
N GLY A 31 -6.19 -6.68 19.41
CA GLY A 31 -7.44 -5.91 19.31
C GLY A 31 -7.40 -4.54 20.02
N LYS A 32 -6.55 -4.37 21.04
CA LYS A 32 -6.43 -3.09 21.75
C LYS A 32 -5.64 -2.09 20.89
N ASP A 33 -4.52 -2.52 20.31
CA ASP A 33 -3.75 -1.67 19.40
C ASP A 33 -4.58 -1.30 18.16
N MET A 34 -5.27 -2.28 17.55
CA MET A 34 -6.20 -2.04 16.44
C MET A 34 -7.23 -0.95 16.77
N LEU A 35 -7.91 -1.06 17.92
CA LEU A 35 -8.91 -0.09 18.35
C LEU A 35 -8.29 1.29 18.58
N ASN A 36 -7.13 1.37 19.21
CA ASN A 36 -6.42 2.62 19.45
C ASN A 36 -6.05 3.32 18.14
N LYS A 37 -5.51 2.59 17.16
CA LYS A 37 -5.18 3.15 15.83
C LYS A 37 -6.43 3.60 15.08
N LEU A 38 -7.52 2.83 15.14
CA LEU A 38 -8.79 3.19 14.51
C LEU A 38 -9.38 4.48 15.11
N LEU A 39 -9.38 4.60 16.44
CA LEU A 39 -9.88 5.80 17.12
C LEU A 39 -9.02 7.02 16.81
N ALA A 40 -7.69 6.87 16.72
CA ALA A 40 -6.79 7.93 16.30
C ALA A 40 -7.11 8.42 14.87
N LEU A 41 -7.31 7.50 13.92
CA LEU A 41 -7.72 7.83 12.55
C LEU A 41 -9.08 8.52 12.48
N LYS A 42 -10.04 8.10 13.31
CA LYS A 42 -11.38 8.68 13.38
C LYS A 42 -11.36 10.11 13.95
N ALA A 43 -10.51 10.37 14.94
CA ALA A 43 -10.45 11.64 15.64
C ALA A 43 -9.81 12.76 14.80
N ASP A 44 -8.81 12.43 13.97
CA ASP A 44 -8.10 13.40 13.14
C ASP A 44 -8.60 13.38 11.68
N LYS A 45 -9.53 14.29 11.38
CA LYS A 45 -10.12 14.42 10.04
C LYS A 45 -9.13 14.87 8.97
N GLU A 46 -8.14 15.70 9.32
CA GLU A 46 -7.15 16.16 8.36
C GLU A 46 -6.16 15.06 8.02
N LEU A 47 -5.71 14.29 9.01
CA LEU A 47 -4.94 13.07 8.79
C LEU A 47 -5.72 12.09 7.91
N PHE A 48 -7.00 11.85 8.21
CA PHE A 48 -7.85 10.94 7.43
C PHE A 48 -7.93 11.35 5.96
N ARG A 49 -8.17 12.64 5.69
CA ARG A 49 -8.24 13.18 4.33
C ARG A 49 -6.89 13.10 3.61
N ARG A 50 -5.79 13.43 4.30
CA ARG A 50 -4.43 13.34 3.75
C ARG A 50 -4.07 11.91 3.37
N ILE A 51 -4.31 10.95 4.26
CA ILE A 51 -4.10 9.53 3.98
C ILE A 51 -4.96 9.10 2.79
N GLY A 52 -6.21 9.55 2.70
CA GLY A 52 -7.09 9.23 1.57
C GLY A 52 -6.53 9.65 0.20
N VAL A 53 -5.87 10.81 0.13
CA VAL A 53 -5.15 11.25 -1.09
C VAL A 53 -3.97 10.32 -1.40
N ASN A 54 -3.21 9.95 -0.37
CA ASN A 54 -2.07 9.03 -0.51
C ASN A 54 -2.51 7.63 -0.97
N CYS A 55 -3.67 7.14 -0.53
CA CYS A 55 -4.26 5.88 -1.01
C CYS A 55 -4.50 5.90 -2.53
N LEU A 56 -4.85 7.06 -3.11
CA LEU A 56 -5.01 7.19 -4.57
C LEU A 56 -3.66 7.09 -5.28
N ALA A 57 -2.60 7.66 -4.70
CA ALA A 57 -1.24 7.54 -5.23
C ALA A 57 -0.75 6.08 -5.17
N LEU A 58 -0.96 5.38 -4.05
CA LEU A 58 -0.68 3.95 -3.90
C LEU A 58 -1.43 3.13 -4.94
N ALA A 59 -2.74 3.35 -5.10
CA ALA A 59 -3.56 2.62 -6.05
C ALA A 59 -3.06 2.80 -7.50
N LYS A 60 -2.60 4.00 -7.85
CA LYS A 60 -2.01 4.28 -9.17
C LYS A 60 -0.66 3.58 -9.35
N ALA A 61 0.18 3.54 -8.32
CA ALA A 61 1.49 2.89 -8.38
C ALA A 61 1.39 1.35 -8.53
N TYR A 62 0.33 0.75 -7.99
CA TYR A 62 0.05 -0.69 -8.07
C TYR A 62 -1.10 -1.03 -9.04
N ASP A 63 -1.31 -0.19 -10.05
CA ASP A 63 -2.27 -0.50 -11.12
C ASP A 63 -1.85 -1.80 -11.83
N ARG A 64 -2.81 -2.73 -11.98
CA ARG A 64 -2.55 -4.06 -12.54
C ARG A 64 -2.01 -4.01 -13.97
N THR A 65 -2.47 -3.06 -14.78
CA THR A 65 -2.04 -2.93 -16.17
C THR A 65 -0.61 -2.40 -16.22
N MET A 66 -0.28 -1.43 -15.38
CA MET A 66 1.10 -0.94 -15.22
C MET A 66 2.06 -2.04 -14.76
N LEU A 67 1.64 -2.86 -13.79
CA LEU A 67 2.45 -3.97 -13.28
C LEU A 67 2.63 -5.07 -14.34
N ALA A 68 1.58 -5.41 -15.08
CA ALA A 68 1.65 -6.37 -16.18
C ALA A 68 2.60 -5.90 -17.29
N GLU A 69 2.55 -4.64 -17.68
CA GLU A 69 3.49 -4.07 -18.66
C GLU A 69 4.94 -4.08 -18.15
N LYS A 70 5.16 -3.80 -16.86
CA LYS A 70 6.50 -3.91 -16.26
C LYS A 70 7.02 -5.34 -16.35
N MET A 71 6.19 -6.33 -16.03
CA MET A 71 6.57 -7.74 -16.13
C MET A 71 6.81 -8.17 -17.57
N ARG A 72 5.97 -7.71 -18.52
CA ARG A 72 6.15 -7.97 -19.96
C ARG A 72 7.50 -7.49 -20.48
N ARG A 73 7.98 -6.32 -20.04
CA ARG A 73 9.30 -5.79 -20.43
C ARG A 73 10.43 -6.69 -19.93
N VAL A 74 10.41 -7.06 -18.66
CA VAL A 74 11.42 -7.96 -18.07
C VAL A 74 11.49 -9.27 -18.85
N LEU A 75 10.34 -9.89 -19.14
CA LEU A 75 10.30 -11.13 -19.91
C LEU A 75 10.89 -10.96 -21.32
N HIS A 76 10.61 -9.83 -21.99
CA HIS A 76 11.14 -9.58 -23.33
C HIS A 76 12.65 -9.36 -23.32
N GLU A 77 13.17 -8.60 -22.36
CA GLU A 77 14.61 -8.36 -22.16
C GLU A 77 15.36 -9.67 -21.88
N SER A 78 14.80 -10.55 -21.05
CA SER A 78 15.40 -11.86 -20.77
C SER A 78 15.48 -12.74 -22.04
N THR A 79 14.44 -12.74 -22.89
CA THR A 79 14.45 -13.55 -24.13
C THR A 79 15.39 -13.04 -25.23
N GLN A 80 15.75 -11.76 -25.21
CA GLN A 80 16.70 -11.18 -26.17
C GLN A 80 18.15 -11.41 -25.74
N THR A 81 18.41 -11.44 -24.42
CA THR A 81 19.75 -11.64 -23.86
C THR A 81 20.29 -13.05 -24.12
N GLU A 82 19.43 -14.07 -24.14
CA GLU A 82 19.81 -15.48 -24.42
C GLU A 82 20.11 -15.79 -25.91
N ARG A 83 19.90 -14.83 -26.81
CA ARG A 83 20.15 -14.99 -28.27
C ARG A 83 21.46 -14.35 -28.75
N THR A 84 22.28 -13.84 -27.84
CA THR A 84 23.63 -13.28 -28.08
C THR A 84 24.67 -14.08 -27.32
#